data_AF-A0A246Q0K8-F1
#
_entry.id   AF-A0A246Q0K8-F1
#
_cell.length_a   1.000
_cell.length_b   1.000
_cell.length_c   1.000
_cell.angle_alpha   90.00
_cell.angle_beta   90.00
_cell.angle_gamma   90.00
#
_symmetry.space_group_name_H-M   'P 1'
#
loop_
_entity.id
_entity.type
_entity.pdbx_description
1 polymer ?
#
loop_
_entity_poly.entity_id
_entity_poly.type
_entity_poly.pdbx_seq_one_letter_code
_entity_poly.pdbx_strand_id
1 'polypeptide(L)' 'MHYYAYVIDGVVIEIITPMTDENGDEIPVEQRYHPDFVKELVDITNVSPRPEQSWTYDGATFLPPITP' A
#
# COMPACT_ATOMS: atom_id res chain seq x y z
N MET A 1 -8.32 7.61 -6.31
CA MET A 1 -8.32 6.67 -5.16
C MET A 1 -7.09 5.81 -5.25
N HIS A 2 -6.07 6.21 -4.51
CA HIS A 2 -4.80 5.54 -4.42
C HIS A 2 -4.78 4.54 -3.27
N TYR A 3 -4.23 3.37 -3.55
CA TYR A 3 -3.99 2.33 -2.56
C TYR A 3 -2.49 2.13 -2.45
N TYR A 4 -2.01 2.00 -1.22
CA TYR A 4 -0.59 1.75 -0.98
C TYR A 4 -0.40 0.51 -0.13
N ALA A 5 0.66 -0.24 -0.40
CA ALA A 5 1.13 -1.31 0.48
C ALA A 5 2.28 -0.75 1.34
N TYR A 6 2.18 -0.90 2.65
CA TYR A 6 3.31 -0.71 3.54
C TYR A 6 4.11 -2.02 3.59
N VAL A 7 5.35 -1.97 3.11
CA VAL A 7 6.21 -3.15 2.97
C VAL A 7 7.38 -3.04 3.93
N ILE A 8 7.59 -4.07 4.75
CA ILE A 8 8.76 -4.21 5.62
C ILE A 8 9.46 -5.52 5.26
N ASP A 9 10.78 -5.46 5.04
CA ASP A 9 11.60 -6.63 4.72
C ASP A 9 11.02 -7.52 3.58
N GLY A 10 10.41 -6.86 2.58
CA GLY A 10 9.80 -7.53 1.43
C GLY A 10 8.45 -8.21 1.72
N VAL A 11 7.77 -7.86 2.81
CA VAL A 11 6.44 -8.37 3.17
C VAL A 11 5.45 -7.22 3.33
N VAL A 12 4.26 -7.35 2.74
CA VAL A 12 3.15 -6.42 2.93
C VAL A 12 2.60 -6.58 4.34
N ILE A 13 2.81 -5.56 5.17
CA ILE A 13 2.33 -5.54 6.56
C ILE A 13 0.96 -4.89 6.65
N GLU A 14 0.69 -3.88 5.84
CA GLU A 14 -0.58 -3.14 5.86
C GLU A 14 -0.96 -2.63 4.46
N ILE A 15 -2.27 -2.55 4.21
CA ILE A 15 -2.82 -1.86 3.04
C ILE A 15 -3.40 -0.52 3.49
N ILE A 16 -2.79 0.57 3.03
CA ILE A 16 -3.25 1.93 3.27
C ILE A 16 -4.36 2.23 2.27
N THR A 17 -5.58 2.40 2.78
CA THR A 17 -6.77 2.69 1.98
C THR A 17 -6.90 4.21 1.71
N PRO A 18 -7.56 4.59 0.59
CA PRO A 18 -7.91 5.98 0.33
C PRO A 18 -8.75 6.55 1.47
N MET A 19 -8.55 7.83 1.76
CA MET A 19 -9.37 8.61 2.69
C MET A 19 -9.80 9.87 1.97
N THR A 20 -11.06 10.27 2.13
CA THR A 20 -11.62 11.47 1.50
C THR A 20 -11.95 12.52 2.54
N ASP A 21 -11.94 13.78 2.14
CA ASP A 21 -12.43 14.90 2.95
C ASP A 21 -13.97 14.97 2.94
N GLU A 22 -14.52 16.06 3.52
CA GLU A 22 -15.97 16.30 3.57
C GLU A 22 -16.61 16.54 2.19
N ASN A 23 -15.80 16.90 1.18
CA ASN A 23 -16.24 17.11 -0.20
C ASN A 23 -16.15 15.83 -1.05
N GLY A 24 -15.56 14.76 -0.51
CA GLY A 24 -15.32 13.52 -1.23
C GLY A 24 -14.02 13.49 -2.03
N ASP A 25 -13.18 14.53 -1.89
CA ASP A 25 -11.86 14.59 -2.53
C ASP A 25 -10.86 13.75 -1.74
N GLU A 26 -10.03 13.00 -2.45
CA GLU A 26 -9.01 12.15 -1.81
C GLU A 26 -7.94 13.01 -1.13
N ILE A 27 -7.65 12.68 0.13
CA ILE A 27 -6.57 13.28 0.91
C ILE A 27 -5.29 12.50 0.60
N PRO A 28 -4.26 13.15 0.00
CA PRO A 28 -2.98 12.51 -0.31
C PRO A 28 -2.31 11.90 0.92
N VAL A 29 -1.60 10.79 0.75
CA VAL A 29 -0.92 10.11 1.86
C VAL A 29 0.17 10.99 2.50
N GLU A 30 0.77 11.90 1.74
CA GLU A 30 1.73 12.91 2.20
C GLU A 30 1.13 13.91 3.18
N GLN A 31 -0.19 14.10 3.17
CA GLN A 31 -0.90 14.96 4.11
C GLN A 31 -1.40 14.19 5.34
N ARG A 32 -1.45 12.85 5.24
CA ARG A 32 -1.97 11.97 6.29
C ARG A 32 -0.87 11.41 7.20
N TYR A 33 0.32 11.20 6.66
CA TYR A 33 1.41 10.49 7.35
C TYR A 33 2.74 11.25 7.26
N HIS A 34 3.65 10.91 8.18
CA HIS A 34 5.01 11.47 8.17
C HIS A 34 5.75 11.07 6.88
N PRO A 35 6.57 11.96 6.27
CA PRO A 35 7.28 11.67 5.03
C PRO A 35 8.14 10.40 5.07
N ASP A 36 8.72 10.07 6.23
CA ASP A 36 9.51 8.85 6.36
C ASP A 36 8.66 7.58 6.29
N PHE A 37 7.40 7.62 6.72
CA PHE A 37 6.48 6.51 6.51
C PHE A 37 6.06 6.42 5.04
N VAL A 38 5.77 7.56 4.40
CA VAL A 38 5.36 7.61 2.98
C VAL A 38 6.42 6.99 2.06
N LYS A 39 7.70 7.15 2.36
CA LYS A 39 8.80 6.54 1.58
C LYS A 39 8.79 5.01 1.59
N GLU A 40 8.24 4.41 2.64
CA GLU A 40 8.13 2.95 2.78
C GLU A 40 6.86 2.40 2.09
N LEU A 41 6.02 3.27 1.52
CA LEU A 41 4.80 2.89 0.84
C LEU A 41 5.05 2.60 -0.65
N VAL A 42 4.48 1.50 -1.13
CA VAL A 42 4.47 1.14 -2.55
C VAL A 42 3.08 1.41 -3.10
N ASP A 43 2.98 2.20 -4.17
CA ASP A 43 1.70 2.43 -4.88
C ASP A 43 1.24 1.13 -5.55
N ILE A 44 0.06 0.64 -5.13
CA ILE A 44 -0.58 -0.58 -5.64
C ILE A 44 -1.91 -0.28 -6.35
N THR A 45 -2.17 0.97 -6.71
CA THR A 45 -3.44 1.44 -7.27
C THR A 45 -3.84 0.66 -8.52
N ASN A 46 -2.85 0.39 -9.39
CA ASN A 46 -3.04 -0.30 -10.67
C ASN A 46 -2.46 -1.74 -10.68
N VAL A 47 -2.10 -2.27 -9.51
CA VAL A 47 -1.58 -3.65 -9.41
C VAL A 47 -2.75 -4.63 -9.38
N SER A 48 -2.67 -5.67 -10.22
CA SER A 48 -3.69 -6.73 -10.33
C SER A 48 -3.03 -8.11 -10.41
N PRO A 49 -3.39 -9.07 -9.53
CA PRO A 49 -4.32 -8.94 -8.42
C PRO A 49 -3.85 -7.91 -7.38
N ARG A 50 -4.80 -7.27 -6.69
CA ARG A 50 -4.44 -6.30 -5.64
C ARG A 50 -3.74 -7.05 -4.50
N PRO A 51 -2.53 -6.65 -4.08
CA PRO A 51 -1.84 -7.30 -2.97
C PRO A 51 -2.64 -7.18 -1.68
N GLU A 52 -2.51 -8.17 -0.80
CA GLU A 52 -3.11 -8.16 0.54
C GLU A 52 -2.00 -8.26 1.60
N GLN A 53 -2.38 -8.15 2.88
CA GLN A 53 -1.45 -8.38 3.97
C GLN A 53 -0.83 -9.78 3.88
N SER A 54 0.43 -9.90 4.28
CA SER A 54 1.26 -11.13 4.19
C SER A 54 1.70 -11.56 2.79
N TRP A 55 1.35 -10.80 1.74
CA TRP A 55 1.98 -11.00 0.43
C TRP A 55 3.44 -10.56 0.47
N THR A 56 4.29 -11.19 -0.34
CA THR A 56 5.70 -10.79 -0.48
C THR A 56 5.89 -9.86 -1.65
N TYR A 57 6.89 -8.98 -1.57
CA TYR A 57 7.26 -8.01 -2.60
C TYR A 57 8.78 -8.03 -2.81
N ASP A 58 9.22 -8.31 -4.03
CA ASP A 58 10.64 -8.40 -4.40
C ASP A 58 11.22 -7.09 -4.96
N GLY A 59 10.46 -6.00 -4.88
CA GLY A 59 10.79 -4.71 -5.52
C GLY A 59 10.19 -4.54 -6.92
N ALA A 60 9.57 -5.58 -7.49
CA ALA A 60 8.89 -5.52 -8.78
C ALA A 60 7.52 -6.21 -8.76
N THR A 61 7.40 -7.34 -8.07
CA THR A 61 6.25 -8.25 -8.14
C THR A 61 5.72 -8.54 -6.75
N PHE A 62 4.39 -8.57 -6.63
CA PHE A 62 3.71 -9.04 -5.43
C PHE A 62 3.30 -10.50 -5.60
N LEU A 63 3.59 -11.33 -4.60
CA LEU A 63 3.22 -12.75 -4.60
C LEU A 63 2.35 -13.08 -3.38
N PRO A 64 1.27 -13.87 -3.56
CA PRO A 64 0.45 -14.30 -2.45
C PRO A 64 1.27 -15.17 -1.48
N PRO A 65 0.93 -15.18 -0.18
CA PRO A 65 1.57 -16.08 0.76
C PRO A 65 1.36 -17.53 0.32
N ILE A 66 2.41 -18.32 0.43
CA ILE A 66 2.35 -19.78 0.29
C ILE A 66 1.59 -20.33 1.50
N THR A 67 0.29 -20.58 1.33
CA THR A 67 -0.49 -21.37 2.28
C THR A 67 -0.03 -22.84 2.19
N PRO A 68 0.34 -23.49 3.31
CA PRO A 68 0.65 -24.92 3.35
C PRO A 68 -0.53 -25.82 2.97
#